data_AF-A0A2X1PWU4-F1
#
_entry.id   AF-A0A2X1PWU4-F1
#
_cell.length_a   1.000
_cell.length_b   1.000
_cell.length_c   1.000
_cell.angle_alpha   90.00
_cell.angle_beta   90.00
_cell.angle_gamma   90.00
#
_symmetry.space_group_name_H-M   'P 1'
#
loop_
_entity.id
_entity.type
_entity.pdbx_description
1 polymer ?
#
loop_
_entity_poly.entity_id
_entity_poly.type
_entity_poly.pdbx_seq_one_letter_code
_entity_poly.pdbx_strand_id
1 'polypeptide(L)'
;MKAVSRVHITPHMHWDREWYFTTEESRILLVNNMEEILCRLEQDNEYKYYVLDGQTAILEDYFAVKPENKDRVKKQVEAGKLIIGPWYTQTDTTIVSAESIVRNLMYGMRDCLAFGEPMKIGYLPDSFGMSGQLPHIYNGFGITRTMFWRGCSERHGTDKTEFLWQSSDGSEVTAQVLPLGYAIGKYLPADETDYVNASTVILTCWKKRL
;
A
#
# COMPACT_ATOMS: atom_id res chain seq x y z
N MET A 1 0.75 -22.12 22.14
CA MET A 1 1.15 -20.97 21.30
C MET A 1 1.49 -21.48 19.92
N LYS A 2 0.95 -20.90 18.84
CA LYS A 2 1.41 -21.23 17.48
C LYS A 2 2.78 -20.58 17.26
N ALA A 3 3.77 -21.37 16.86
CA ALA A 3 5.07 -20.84 16.47
C ALA A 3 4.90 -19.91 15.26
N VAL A 4 5.62 -18.79 15.27
CA VAL A 4 5.71 -17.92 14.10
C VAL A 4 6.49 -18.69 13.04
N SER A 5 5.82 -19.15 12.01
CA SER A 5 6.43 -20.00 10.98
C SER A 5 6.96 -19.20 9.79
N ARG A 6 6.50 -17.94 9.61
CA ARG A 6 6.84 -17.12 8.45
C ARG A 6 6.69 -15.63 8.73
N VAL A 7 7.69 -14.84 8.32
CA VAL A 7 7.64 -13.37 8.32
C VAL A 7 7.64 -12.91 6.87
N HIS A 8 6.69 -12.02 6.52
CA HIS A 8 6.61 -11.41 5.21
C HIS A 8 7.12 -9.98 5.30
N ILE A 9 8.13 -9.65 4.50
CA ILE A 9 8.65 -8.29 4.37
C ILE A 9 8.18 -7.77 3.01
N THR A 10 7.51 -6.62 3.03
CA THR A 10 6.99 -5.96 1.83
C THR A 10 7.59 -4.57 1.73
N PRO A 11 8.61 -4.38 0.88
CA PRO A 11 9.17 -3.08 0.63
C PRO A 11 8.13 -2.17 -0.03
N HIS A 12 8.02 -0.96 0.50
CA HIS A 12 7.14 0.07 -0.02
C HIS A 12 7.64 1.43 0.44
N MET A 13 7.06 2.47 -0.13
CA MET A 13 7.05 3.82 0.44
C MET A 13 5.61 4.19 0.76
N HIS A 14 5.44 5.13 1.69
CA HIS A 14 4.22 5.91 1.80
C HIS A 14 4.54 7.32 1.31
N TRP A 15 3.83 7.79 0.31
CA TRP A 15 4.15 9.00 -0.44
C TRP A 15 2.98 9.97 -0.42
N ASP A 16 2.98 10.87 0.56
CA ASP A 16 2.11 12.04 0.54
C ASP A 16 2.50 12.92 -0.65
N ARG A 17 1.60 13.03 -1.63
CA ARG A 17 1.84 13.83 -2.84
C ARG A 17 2.21 15.29 -2.49
N GLU A 18 1.53 15.82 -1.48
CA GLU A 18 1.79 17.13 -0.87
C GLU A 18 1.42 17.08 0.62
N TRP A 19 2.26 17.66 1.48
CA TRP A 19 1.98 17.76 2.92
C TRP A 19 2.75 18.94 3.53
N TYR A 20 3.93 18.69 4.11
CA TYR A 20 4.81 19.72 4.71
C TYR A 20 5.79 20.33 3.71
N PHE A 21 5.94 19.71 2.54
CA PHE A 21 6.71 20.22 1.41
C PHE A 21 5.77 20.72 0.30
N THR A 22 6.31 21.58 -0.55
CA THR A 22 5.66 21.97 -1.80
C THR A 22 5.62 20.80 -2.78
N THR A 23 4.66 20.85 -3.72
CA THR A 23 4.55 19.85 -4.80
C THR A 23 5.84 19.70 -5.60
N GLU A 24 6.57 20.79 -5.83
CA GLU A 24 7.82 20.76 -6.60
C GLU A 24 8.98 20.10 -5.82
N GLU A 25 9.08 20.34 -4.50
CA GLU A 25 10.04 19.62 -3.65
C GLU A 25 9.74 18.12 -3.60
N SER A 26 8.46 17.76 -3.45
CA SER A 26 8.00 16.37 -3.53
C SER A 26 8.38 15.72 -4.85
N ARG A 27 8.19 16.42 -5.98
CA ARG A 27 8.58 15.91 -7.32
C ARG A 27 10.07 15.63 -7.46
N ILE A 28 10.94 16.49 -6.93
CA ILE A 28 12.40 16.26 -6.97
C ILE A 28 12.77 14.99 -6.18
N LEU A 29 12.20 14.84 -4.97
CA LEU A 29 12.44 13.66 -4.15
C LEU A 29 11.89 12.38 -4.80
N LEU A 30 10.72 12.49 -5.44
CA LEU A 30 10.09 11.37 -6.14
C LEU A 30 10.97 10.85 -7.27
N VAL A 31 11.55 11.75 -8.08
CA VAL A 31 12.44 11.35 -9.19
C VAL A 31 13.65 10.57 -8.67
N ASN A 32 14.27 11.05 -7.59
CA ASN A 32 15.41 10.36 -6.98
C ASN A 32 15.02 9.00 -6.42
N ASN A 33 13.87 8.92 -5.73
CA ASN A 33 13.43 7.68 -5.12
C ASN A 33 13.01 6.64 -6.16
N MET A 34 12.31 7.05 -7.22
CA MET A 34 11.98 6.16 -8.35
C MET A 34 13.23 5.64 -9.06
N GLU A 35 14.28 6.46 -9.22
CA GLU A 35 15.54 6.00 -9.81
C GLU A 35 16.19 4.89 -8.96
N GLU A 36 16.23 5.08 -7.64
CA GLU A 36 16.76 4.07 -6.71
C GLU A 36 15.94 2.78 -6.75
N ILE A 37 14.61 2.88 -6.74
CA ILE A 37 13.70 1.73 -6.80
C ILE A 37 13.90 0.95 -8.11
N LEU A 38 13.88 1.65 -9.26
CA LEU A 38 14.02 1.00 -10.56
C LEU A 38 15.40 0.36 -10.73
N CYS A 39 16.49 1.06 -10.34
CA CYS A 39 17.83 0.49 -10.36
C CYS A 39 17.91 -0.76 -9.48
N ARG A 40 17.32 -0.75 -8.27
CA ARG A 40 17.32 -1.91 -7.40
C ARG A 40 16.59 -3.10 -8.02
N LEU A 41 15.39 -2.89 -8.55
CA LEU A 41 14.60 -3.96 -9.17
C LEU A 41 15.27 -4.56 -10.40
N GLU A 42 16.09 -3.78 -11.11
CA GLU A 42 16.83 -4.21 -12.31
C GLU A 42 18.11 -4.98 -11.98
N GLN A 43 18.84 -4.54 -10.96
CA GLN A 43 20.18 -5.05 -10.66
C GLN A 43 20.17 -6.21 -9.65
N ASP A 44 19.15 -6.28 -8.79
CA ASP A 44 19.04 -7.27 -7.73
C ASP A 44 17.89 -8.24 -7.99
N ASN A 45 18.22 -9.47 -8.37
CA ASN A 45 17.24 -10.52 -8.63
C ASN A 45 16.65 -11.12 -7.35
N GLU A 46 17.28 -10.93 -6.18
CA GLU A 46 16.73 -11.36 -4.89
C GLU A 46 15.69 -10.35 -4.37
N TYR A 47 15.73 -9.11 -4.85
CA TYR A 47 14.72 -8.09 -4.57
C TYR A 47 13.44 -8.31 -5.38
N LYS A 48 12.55 -9.15 -4.85
CA LYS A 48 11.43 -9.72 -5.58
C LYS A 48 10.38 -8.72 -6.06
N TYR A 49 10.01 -7.76 -5.22
CA TYR A 49 8.95 -6.81 -5.52
C TYR A 49 9.04 -5.54 -4.66
N TYR A 50 8.40 -4.47 -5.15
CA TYR A 50 8.22 -3.21 -4.47
C TYR A 50 6.77 -2.72 -4.65
N VAL A 51 6.11 -2.27 -3.58
CA VAL A 51 4.75 -1.71 -3.66
C VAL A 51 4.82 -0.19 -3.76
N LEU A 52 4.29 0.35 -4.86
CA LEU A 52 4.25 1.79 -5.16
C LEU A 52 3.03 2.46 -4.50
N ASP A 53 2.94 2.32 -3.19
CA ASP A 53 1.99 3.00 -2.29
C ASP A 53 0.49 2.95 -2.68
N GLY A 54 0.10 2.01 -3.53
CA GLY A 54 -1.29 1.82 -3.88
C GLY A 54 -1.94 2.90 -4.76
N GLN A 55 -1.17 3.87 -5.27
CA GLN A 55 -1.66 5.06 -5.99
C GLN A 55 -0.95 5.31 -7.32
N THR A 56 -1.70 5.61 -8.39
CA THR A 56 -1.13 5.85 -9.74
C THR A 56 -0.74 7.30 -10.02
N ALA A 57 -1.18 8.27 -9.21
CA ALA A 57 -0.78 9.68 -9.34
C ALA A 57 0.75 9.88 -9.26
N ILE A 58 1.44 9.00 -8.51
CA ILE A 58 2.91 8.95 -8.45
C ILE A 58 3.52 8.76 -9.84
N LEU A 59 2.93 7.89 -10.67
CA LEU A 59 3.42 7.63 -12.01
C LEU A 59 3.21 8.84 -12.92
N GLU A 60 2.07 9.53 -12.79
CA GLU A 60 1.79 10.77 -13.54
C GLU A 60 2.86 11.83 -13.23
N ASP A 61 3.12 12.10 -11.95
CA ASP A 61 4.11 13.09 -11.52
C ASP A 61 5.53 12.69 -11.95
N TYR A 62 5.86 11.40 -11.86
CA TYR A 62 7.17 10.90 -12.29
C TYR A 62 7.37 11.07 -13.81
N PHE A 63 6.38 10.68 -14.63
CA PHE A 63 6.50 10.77 -16.08
C PHE A 63 6.36 12.19 -16.63
N ALA A 64 5.82 13.13 -15.87
CA ALA A 64 5.88 14.55 -16.21
C ALA A 64 7.35 15.05 -16.25
N VAL A 65 8.24 14.43 -15.47
CA VAL A 65 9.67 14.80 -15.40
C VAL A 65 10.56 13.82 -16.19
N LYS A 66 10.24 12.53 -16.17
CA LYS A 66 11.02 11.43 -16.78
C LYS A 66 10.19 10.60 -17.76
N PRO A 67 9.64 11.20 -18.84
CA PRO A 67 8.79 10.49 -19.80
C PRO A 67 9.49 9.31 -20.48
N GLU A 68 10.82 9.35 -20.62
CA GLU A 68 11.66 8.29 -21.17
C GLU A 68 11.60 6.98 -20.36
N ASN A 69 11.24 7.05 -19.08
CA ASN A 69 11.23 5.89 -18.18
C ASN A 69 9.91 5.10 -18.20
N LYS A 70 8.95 5.45 -19.07
CA LYS A 70 7.68 4.70 -19.19
C LYS A 70 7.89 3.22 -19.52
N ASP A 71 8.75 2.92 -20.48
CA ASP A 71 9.06 1.54 -20.86
C ASP A 71 9.81 0.80 -19.74
N ARG A 72 10.65 1.51 -19.00
CA ARG A 72 11.39 0.98 -17.85
C ARG A 72 10.42 0.55 -16.74
N VAL A 73 9.48 1.42 -16.38
CA VAL A 73 8.41 1.13 -15.41
C VAL A 73 7.53 -0.02 -15.90
N LYS A 74 7.08 0.02 -17.15
CA LYS A 74 6.22 -1.03 -17.74
C LYS A 74 6.85 -2.41 -17.61
N LYS A 75 8.14 -2.55 -17.95
CA LYS A 75 8.86 -3.82 -17.80
C LYS A 75 8.86 -4.34 -16.37
N GLN A 76 9.04 -3.46 -15.37
CA GLN A 76 9.02 -3.89 -13.96
C GLN A 76 7.61 -4.29 -13.49
N VAL A 77 6.57 -3.61 -13.98
CA VAL A 77 5.17 -3.95 -13.66
C VAL A 77 4.78 -5.28 -14.30
N GLU A 78 5.06 -5.48 -15.58
CA GLU A 78 4.79 -6.74 -16.30
C GLU A 78 5.56 -7.94 -15.71
N ALA A 79 6.78 -7.69 -15.21
CA ALA A 79 7.57 -8.69 -14.49
C ALA A 79 7.05 -9.00 -13.07
N GLY A 80 6.04 -8.28 -12.58
CA GLY A 80 5.54 -8.40 -11.20
C GLY A 80 6.51 -7.88 -10.13
N LYS A 81 7.54 -7.12 -10.54
CA LYS A 81 8.56 -6.53 -9.66
C LYS A 81 8.11 -5.19 -9.08
N LEU A 82 7.34 -4.40 -9.83
CA LEU A 82 6.75 -3.15 -9.35
C LEU A 82 5.23 -3.30 -9.26
N ILE A 83 4.68 -3.22 -8.06
CA ILE A 83 3.25 -3.39 -7.78
C ILE A 83 2.59 -2.01 -7.70
N ILE A 84 1.55 -1.77 -8.51
CA ILE A 84 0.90 -0.46 -8.67
C ILE A 84 -0.62 -0.52 -8.42
N GLY A 85 -1.21 0.64 -8.10
CA GLY A 85 -2.66 0.80 -7.90
C GLY A 85 -3.19 0.10 -6.63
N PRO A 86 -4.51 0.04 -6.40
CA PRO A 86 -5.55 0.26 -7.40
C PRO A 86 -6.08 1.70 -7.47
N TRP A 87 -5.66 2.57 -6.55
CA TRP A 87 -6.20 3.92 -6.47
C TRP A 87 -5.48 4.87 -7.43
N TYR A 88 -6.15 5.96 -7.80
CA TYR A 88 -5.45 7.09 -8.41
C TYR A 88 -4.69 7.89 -7.36
N THR A 89 -5.33 8.24 -6.24
CA THR A 89 -4.71 8.82 -5.03
C THR A 89 -5.16 8.12 -3.76
N GLN A 90 -4.42 8.24 -2.67
CA GLN A 90 -4.88 7.81 -1.35
C GLN A 90 -5.89 8.82 -0.80
N THR A 91 -7.18 8.45 -0.81
CA THR A 91 -8.28 9.37 -0.48
C THR A 91 -8.76 9.22 0.95
N ASP A 92 -9.22 10.32 1.56
CA ASP A 92 -10.03 10.26 2.77
C ASP A 92 -11.47 9.88 2.41
N THR A 93 -11.89 8.71 2.85
CA THR A 93 -13.17 8.12 2.43
C THR A 93 -14.39 8.67 3.17
N THR A 94 -14.20 9.59 4.12
CA THR A 94 -15.26 10.20 4.92
C THR A 94 -15.53 11.66 4.55
N ILE A 95 -14.61 12.30 3.84
CA ILE A 95 -14.70 13.72 3.46
C ILE A 95 -15.22 13.89 2.03
N VAL A 96 -14.82 13.01 1.11
CA VAL A 96 -15.18 13.13 -0.31
C VAL A 96 -16.52 12.47 -0.62
N SER A 97 -17.12 12.85 -1.74
CA SER A 97 -18.38 12.22 -2.19
C SER A 97 -18.19 10.74 -2.54
N ALA A 98 -19.23 9.93 -2.42
CA ALA A 98 -19.18 8.51 -2.78
C ALA A 98 -18.77 8.30 -4.24
N GLU A 99 -19.27 9.13 -5.16
CA GLU A 99 -18.88 9.09 -6.57
C GLU A 99 -17.39 9.40 -6.75
N SER A 100 -16.83 10.34 -5.97
CA SER A 100 -15.38 10.63 -5.99
C SER A 100 -14.55 9.40 -5.59
N ILE A 101 -14.99 8.60 -4.62
CA ILE A 101 -14.32 7.35 -4.23
C ILE A 101 -14.34 6.35 -5.38
N VAL A 102 -15.50 6.15 -6.01
CA VAL A 102 -15.67 5.25 -7.16
C VAL A 102 -14.80 5.69 -8.33
N ARG A 103 -14.79 6.99 -8.65
CA ARG A 103 -13.95 7.55 -9.72
C ARG A 103 -12.46 7.40 -9.42
N ASN A 104 -12.05 7.58 -8.17
CA ASN A 104 -10.67 7.41 -7.75
C ASN A 104 -10.16 5.97 -8.02
N LEU A 105 -10.94 4.94 -7.66
CA LEU A 105 -10.63 3.55 -8.03
C LEU A 105 -10.66 3.34 -9.54
N MET A 106 -11.70 3.84 -10.21
CA MET A 106 -11.86 3.66 -11.65
C MET A 106 -10.67 4.23 -12.43
N TYR A 107 -10.20 5.43 -12.09
CA TYR A 107 -9.04 6.04 -12.71
C TYR A 107 -7.75 5.29 -12.39
N GLY A 108 -7.51 4.94 -11.13
CA GLY A 108 -6.31 4.19 -10.76
C GLY A 108 -6.21 2.84 -11.47
N MET A 109 -7.32 2.10 -11.49
CA MET A 109 -7.43 0.83 -12.20
C MET A 109 -7.16 0.99 -13.71
N ARG A 110 -7.74 2.01 -14.35
CA ARG A 110 -7.50 2.31 -15.76
C ARG A 110 -6.04 2.64 -16.03
N ASP A 111 -5.44 3.47 -15.18
CA ASP A 111 -4.05 3.90 -15.35
C ASP A 111 -3.08 2.71 -15.21
N CYS A 112 -3.36 1.78 -14.29
CA CYS A 112 -2.58 0.55 -14.16
C CYS A 112 -2.56 -0.27 -15.46
N LEU A 113 -3.70 -0.42 -16.13
CA LEU A 113 -3.84 -1.27 -17.33
C LEU A 113 -2.95 -0.83 -18.51
N ALA A 114 -2.42 0.40 -18.51
CA ALA A 114 -1.41 0.82 -19.48
C ALA A 114 -0.04 0.14 -19.28
N PHE A 115 0.23 -0.33 -18.05
CA PHE A 115 1.49 -0.94 -17.62
C PHE A 115 1.34 -2.42 -17.27
N GLY A 116 0.20 -2.84 -16.71
CA GLY A 116 -0.07 -4.22 -16.32
C GLY A 116 -1.29 -4.34 -15.39
N GLU A 117 -1.44 -5.50 -14.76
CA GLU A 117 -2.57 -5.74 -13.86
C GLU A 117 -2.47 -4.91 -12.57
N PRO A 118 -3.55 -4.23 -12.15
CA PRO A 118 -3.58 -3.49 -10.89
C PRO A 118 -3.52 -4.42 -9.68
N MET A 119 -2.93 -3.94 -8.58
CA MET A 119 -3.04 -4.61 -7.29
C MET A 119 -4.50 -4.66 -6.84
N LYS A 120 -5.05 -5.87 -6.70
CA LYS A 120 -6.43 -6.11 -6.24
C LYS A 120 -6.58 -6.08 -4.72
N ILE A 121 -6.03 -5.04 -4.09
CA ILE A 121 -6.11 -4.80 -2.64
C ILE A 121 -6.53 -3.35 -2.42
N GLY A 122 -7.62 -3.12 -1.68
CA GLY A 122 -7.97 -1.79 -1.18
C GLY A 122 -6.86 -1.28 -0.26
N TYR A 123 -5.95 -0.46 -0.79
CA TYR A 123 -4.75 -0.03 -0.07
C TYR A 123 -4.93 1.41 0.42
N LEU A 124 -5.32 1.58 1.69
CA LEU A 124 -5.52 2.88 2.33
C LEU A 124 -4.79 2.89 3.68
N PRO A 125 -3.44 2.97 3.67
CA PRO A 125 -2.64 2.77 4.86
C PRO A 125 -2.81 3.90 5.88
N ASP A 126 -3.15 5.13 5.44
CA ASP A 126 -3.18 6.31 6.33
C ASP A 126 -4.45 7.17 6.25
N SER A 127 -5.54 6.69 5.63
CA SER A 127 -6.79 7.47 5.58
C SER A 127 -7.39 7.67 6.98
N PHE A 128 -7.88 8.88 7.28
CA PHE A 128 -8.41 9.27 8.60
C PHE A 128 -9.89 8.92 8.78
N GLY A 129 -10.28 7.77 8.25
CA GLY A 129 -11.66 7.31 8.27
C GLY A 129 -11.91 6.33 7.14
N MET A 130 -12.67 5.29 7.45
CA MET A 130 -13.05 4.24 6.52
C MET A 130 -14.58 4.25 6.38
N SER A 131 -15.08 4.59 5.19
CA SER A 131 -16.50 4.51 4.90
C SER A 131 -16.99 3.07 5.03
N GLY A 132 -18.08 2.85 5.76
CA GLY A 132 -18.70 1.53 5.92
C GLY A 132 -19.17 0.87 4.62
N GLN A 133 -19.24 1.62 3.52
CA GLN A 133 -19.62 1.14 2.19
C GLN A 133 -18.43 0.70 1.32
N LEU A 134 -17.20 0.77 1.83
CA LEU A 134 -16.03 0.33 1.07
C LEU A 134 -16.08 -1.14 0.63
N PRO A 135 -16.58 -2.11 1.43
CA PRO A 135 -16.73 -3.50 0.96
C PRO A 135 -17.59 -3.61 -0.32
N HIS A 136 -18.74 -2.92 -0.35
CA HIS A 136 -19.60 -2.83 -1.54
C HIS A 136 -18.85 -2.26 -2.75
N ILE A 137 -18.19 -1.10 -2.57
CA ILE A 137 -17.43 -0.46 -3.63
C ILE A 137 -16.32 -1.40 -4.13
N TYR A 138 -15.52 -1.99 -3.24
CA TYR A 138 -14.44 -2.89 -3.59
C TYR A 138 -14.93 -4.11 -4.39
N ASN A 139 -16.01 -4.75 -3.96
CA ASN A 139 -16.60 -5.89 -4.67
C ASN A 139 -17.00 -5.50 -6.10
N GLY A 140 -17.53 -4.29 -6.32
CA GLY A 140 -17.83 -3.75 -7.66
C GLY A 140 -16.61 -3.65 -8.60
N PHE A 141 -15.40 -3.54 -8.07
CA PHE A 141 -14.13 -3.55 -8.83
C PHE A 141 -13.41 -4.91 -8.80
N GLY A 142 -14.06 -5.95 -8.26
CA GLY A 142 -13.49 -7.28 -8.08
C GLY A 142 -12.39 -7.34 -7.02
N ILE A 143 -12.38 -6.38 -6.09
CA ILE A 143 -11.45 -6.33 -4.95
C ILE A 143 -12.13 -7.02 -3.76
N THR A 144 -11.46 -8.04 -3.22
CA THR A 144 -11.96 -8.87 -2.11
C THR A 144 -11.10 -8.77 -0.85
N ARG A 145 -10.00 -7.99 -0.92
CA ARG A 145 -9.06 -7.78 0.18
C ARG A 145 -8.78 -6.30 0.35
N THR A 146 -8.57 -5.87 1.59
CA THR A 146 -8.24 -4.49 1.92
C THR A 146 -7.23 -4.44 3.05
N MET A 147 -6.45 -3.37 3.10
CA MET A 147 -5.54 -3.10 4.21
C MET A 147 -5.52 -1.64 4.59
N PHE A 148 -5.44 -1.40 5.90
CA PHE A 148 -5.44 -0.05 6.47
C PHE A 148 -4.86 -0.04 7.88
N TRP A 149 -4.42 1.14 8.34
CA TRP A 149 -4.01 1.33 9.73
C TRP A 149 -5.19 1.68 10.64
N ARG A 150 -5.93 2.74 10.27
CA ARG A 150 -6.75 3.51 11.22
C ARG A 150 -8.20 3.04 11.26
N GLY A 151 -8.87 3.31 12.37
CA GLY A 151 -10.31 3.07 12.54
C GLY A 151 -10.67 1.80 13.31
N CYS A 152 -9.71 0.93 13.60
CA CYS A 152 -9.92 -0.24 14.46
C CYS A 152 -9.08 -0.14 15.73
N SER A 153 -9.68 -0.53 16.86
CA SER A 153 -8.99 -0.73 18.12
C SER A 153 -9.64 -1.87 18.89
N GLU A 154 -8.92 -2.44 19.86
CA GLU A 154 -9.47 -3.44 20.78
C GLU A 154 -10.74 -2.94 21.49
N ARG A 155 -10.84 -1.63 21.76
CA ARG A 155 -12.00 -1.00 22.40
C ARG A 155 -13.19 -0.80 21.46
N HIS A 156 -12.94 -0.64 20.16
CA HIS A 156 -13.94 -0.24 19.17
C HIS A 156 -13.70 -0.98 17.84
N GLY A 157 -13.87 -2.31 17.83
CA GLY A 157 -13.80 -3.09 16.60
C GLY A 157 -13.44 -4.55 16.82
N THR A 158 -12.15 -4.81 17.08
CA THR A 158 -11.62 -6.18 17.12
C THR A 158 -10.24 -6.20 17.79
N ASP A 159 -9.90 -7.32 18.43
CA ASP A 159 -8.55 -7.66 18.89
C ASP A 159 -7.75 -8.40 17.80
N LYS A 160 -8.37 -8.68 16.64
CA LYS A 160 -7.76 -9.37 15.51
C LYS A 160 -7.15 -8.40 14.50
N THR A 161 -6.03 -8.81 13.93
CA THR A 161 -5.37 -8.13 12.81
C THR A 161 -6.04 -8.43 11.47
N GLU A 162 -6.72 -9.57 11.35
CA GLU A 162 -7.49 -9.97 10.17
C GLU A 162 -8.94 -10.26 10.54
N PHE A 163 -9.87 -9.75 9.74
CA PHE A 163 -11.31 -9.97 9.91
C PHE A 163 -12.07 -9.79 8.60
N LEU A 164 -13.31 -10.27 8.57
CA LEU A 164 -14.24 -9.96 7.49
C LEU A 164 -14.92 -8.64 7.79
N TRP A 165 -14.82 -7.70 6.85
CA TRP A 165 -15.52 -6.43 6.91
C TRP A 165 -16.69 -6.46 5.93
N GLN A 166 -17.90 -6.35 6.48
CA GLN A 166 -19.15 -6.39 5.75
C GLN A 166 -19.82 -5.01 5.71
N SER A 167 -20.32 -4.60 4.54
CA SER A 167 -21.19 -3.44 4.38
C SER A 167 -22.66 -3.78 4.62
N SER A 168 -23.52 -2.76 4.76
CA SER A 168 -24.94 -2.94 5.10
C SER A 168 -25.75 -3.76 4.09
N ASP A 169 -25.28 -3.86 2.85
CA ASP A 169 -25.90 -4.65 1.77
C ASP A 169 -25.44 -6.12 1.75
N GLY A 170 -24.49 -6.50 2.62
CA GLY A 170 -23.94 -7.85 2.71
C GLY A 170 -22.68 -8.08 1.88
N SER A 171 -22.17 -7.10 1.13
CA SER A 171 -20.86 -7.20 0.48
C SER A 171 -19.74 -7.31 1.51
N GLU A 172 -18.70 -8.09 1.20
CA GLU A 172 -17.64 -8.45 2.14
C GLU A 172 -16.25 -8.34 1.53
N VAL A 173 -15.29 -7.94 2.35
CA VAL A 173 -13.86 -8.02 2.05
C VAL A 173 -13.08 -8.56 3.24
N THR A 174 -12.00 -9.29 2.97
CA THR A 174 -11.02 -9.65 4.00
C THR A 174 -10.16 -8.43 4.29
N ALA A 175 -10.26 -7.91 5.52
CA ALA A 175 -9.48 -6.77 5.97
C ALA A 175 -8.24 -7.23 6.74
N GLN A 176 -7.11 -6.56 6.49
CA GLN A 176 -5.92 -6.61 7.32
C GLN A 176 -5.64 -5.23 7.92
N VAL A 177 -5.72 -5.14 9.24
CA VAL A 177 -5.32 -3.95 9.98
C VAL A 177 -3.82 -4.00 10.24
N LEU A 178 -3.17 -2.85 10.16
CA LEU A 178 -1.76 -2.65 10.51
C LEU A 178 -1.66 -2.16 11.97
N PRO A 179 -1.64 -3.06 12.98
CA PRO A 179 -1.78 -2.68 14.39
C PRO A 179 -0.64 -1.83 14.94
N LEU A 180 0.52 -1.91 14.28
CA LEU A 180 1.76 -1.21 14.58
C LEU A 180 2.15 -0.28 13.42
N GLY A 181 1.23 -0.11 12.48
CA GLY A 181 1.41 0.74 11.33
C GLY A 181 2.14 0.17 10.13
N TYR A 182 2.24 0.98 9.09
CA TYR A 182 2.92 0.64 7.84
C TYR A 182 4.46 0.79 7.93
N ALA A 183 4.99 1.48 8.94
CA ALA A 183 6.43 1.75 9.06
C ALA A 183 7.19 0.77 9.99
N ILE A 184 6.59 -0.33 10.44
CA ILE A 184 7.22 -1.22 11.43
C ILE A 184 8.55 -1.82 10.97
N GLY A 185 8.68 -2.09 9.66
CA GLY A 185 9.90 -2.63 9.06
C GLY A 185 10.90 -1.56 8.57
N LYS A 186 10.69 -0.27 8.89
CA LYS A 186 11.49 0.82 8.32
C LYS A 186 12.96 0.76 8.74
N TYR A 187 13.23 0.38 9.98
CA TYR A 187 14.57 0.35 10.56
C TYR A 187 14.98 -1.08 10.88
N LEU A 188 14.86 -1.96 9.90
CA LEU A 188 15.44 -3.28 10.02
C LEU A 188 16.99 -3.12 10.10
N PRO A 189 17.64 -3.80 11.07
CA PRO A 189 19.10 -3.72 11.23
C PRO A 189 19.83 -4.16 9.96
N ALA A 190 21.10 -3.80 9.77
CA ALA A 190 21.86 -4.27 8.61
C ALA A 190 22.51 -5.66 8.84
N ASP A 191 22.83 -5.99 10.10
CA ASP A 191 23.48 -7.24 10.48
C ASP A 191 22.48 -8.34 10.86
N GLU A 192 22.70 -9.56 10.36
CA GLU A 192 21.84 -10.74 10.59
C GLU A 192 21.59 -11.03 12.08
N THR A 193 22.60 -10.83 12.93
CA THR A 193 22.48 -11.00 14.39
C THR A 193 21.51 -9.99 15.01
N ASP A 194 21.45 -8.77 14.48
CA ASP A 194 20.52 -7.75 14.96
C ASP A 194 19.12 -7.95 14.36
N TYR A 195 19.01 -8.49 13.14
CA TYR A 195 17.73 -8.87 12.53
C TYR A 195 16.94 -9.88 13.38
N VAL A 196 17.60 -10.89 13.96
CA VAL A 196 16.94 -11.86 14.86
C VAL A 196 16.37 -11.15 16.10
N ASN A 197 17.09 -10.17 16.63
CA ASN A 197 16.64 -9.39 17.78
C ASN A 197 15.50 -8.43 17.41
N ALA A 198 15.61 -7.70 16.31
CA ALA A 198 14.58 -6.77 15.84
C ALA A 198 13.28 -7.49 15.42
N SER A 199 13.41 -8.61 14.70
CA SER A 199 12.26 -9.48 14.39
C SER A 199 11.64 -10.05 15.66
N THR A 200 12.44 -10.42 16.67
CA THR A 200 11.93 -10.82 17.98
C THR A 200 11.19 -9.67 18.67
N VAL A 201 11.66 -8.42 18.60
CA VAL A 201 10.93 -7.25 19.16
C VAL A 201 9.61 -7.02 18.43
N ILE A 202 9.61 -7.04 17.09
CA ILE A 202 8.38 -6.92 16.28
C ILE A 202 7.39 -8.03 16.66
N LEU A 203 7.86 -9.27 16.75
CA LEU A 203 7.07 -10.44 17.14
C LEU A 203 6.62 -10.38 18.62
N THR A 204 7.39 -9.74 19.50
CA THR A 204 7.06 -9.60 20.92
C THR A 204 6.02 -8.49 21.14
N CYS A 205 6.11 -7.39 20.40
CA CYS A 205 5.04 -6.39 20.32
C CYS A 205 3.74 -7.01 19.80
N TRP A 206 3.84 -7.92 18.82
CA TRP A 206 2.73 -8.74 18.36
C TRP A 206 2.17 -9.67 19.45
N LYS A 207 3.03 -10.38 20.19
CA LYS A 207 2.63 -11.31 21.26
C LYS A 207 1.94 -10.64 22.46
N LYS A 208 2.17 -9.35 22.72
CA LYS A 208 1.51 -8.63 23.82
C LYS A 208 0.06 -8.21 23.51
N ARG A 209 -0.40 -8.37 22.27
CA ARG A 209 -1.76 -7.99 21.83
C ARG A 209 -2.67 -9.16 21.46
N LEU A 210 -2.17 -10.40 21.53
CA LEU A 210 -2.96 -11.64 21.45
C LEU A 210 -3.22 -12.19 22.86
#